data_AF-A0A0F9WLL8-F1
#
_entry.id   AF-A0A0F9WLL8-F1
#
_cell.length_a   1.000
_cell.length_b   1.000
_cell.length_c   1.000
_cell.angle_alpha   90.00
_cell.angle_beta   90.00
_cell.angle_gamma   90.00
#
_symmetry.space_group_name_H-M   'P 1'
#
loop_
_entity.id
_entity.type
_entity.pdbx_description
1 polymer ?
#
loop_
_entity_poly.entity_id
_entity_poly.type
_entity_poly.pdbx_seq_one_letter_code
_entity_poly.pdbx_strand_id
1 'polypeptide(L)'
;MKPKFIILEGISGAGKTALLHPVGKLSNYADLSVARFTPSCWVYNQLYSRTNVDYEVMNRAIMVEHDVHVVWLRCSSETALERCRLKDDDNVEDLSRADYLFGQYFTRYTAIQQIHIVNTEQHINDSIAEIRDKVYGSY
;
A
#
# COMPACT_ATOMS: atom_id res chain seq x y z
N MET A 1 2.75 4.34 -20.43
CA MET A 1 2.35 5.69 -19.92
C MET A 1 2.80 5.75 -18.46
N LYS A 2 3.28 6.90 -17.97
CA LYS A 2 3.74 7.03 -16.57
C LYS A 2 2.54 7.48 -15.70
N PRO A 3 2.26 6.81 -14.57
CA PRO A 3 1.21 7.23 -13.65
C PRO A 3 1.32 8.69 -13.23
N LYS A 4 0.24 9.29 -12.74
CA LYS A 4 0.34 10.56 -11.99
C LYS A 4 0.73 10.31 -10.54
N PHE A 5 0.18 9.26 -9.94
CA PHE A 5 0.46 8.89 -8.56
C PHE A 5 0.72 7.38 -8.43
N ILE A 6 1.66 7.05 -7.55
CA ILE A 6 1.87 5.69 -7.08
C ILE A 6 1.68 5.71 -5.58
N ILE A 7 0.80 4.85 -5.08
CA ILE A 7 0.44 4.79 -3.67
C ILE A 7 0.92 3.46 -3.12
N LEU A 8 1.85 3.51 -2.16
CA LEU A 8 2.34 2.32 -1.48
C LEU A 8 1.46 2.04 -0.25
N GLU A 9 0.71 0.95 -0.29
CA GLU A 9 -0.22 0.53 0.76
C GLU A 9 0.12 -0.85 1.30
N GLY A 10 -0.32 -1.14 2.52
CA GLY A 10 -0.12 -2.43 3.17
C GLY A 10 0.03 -2.29 4.67
N ILE A 11 0.16 -3.41 5.36
CA ILE A 11 0.29 -3.47 6.82
C ILE A 11 1.57 -2.80 7.33
N SER A 12 1.62 -2.48 8.63
CA SER A 12 2.88 -2.11 9.29
C SER A 12 3.94 -3.20 9.05
N GLY A 13 5.20 -2.83 8.83
CA GLY A 13 6.27 -3.79 8.50
C GLY A 13 6.34 -4.23 7.04
N ALA A 14 5.35 -3.92 6.18
CA ALA A 14 5.34 -4.31 4.76
C ALA A 14 6.37 -3.59 3.85
N GLY A 15 7.30 -2.81 4.41
CA GLY A 15 8.38 -2.19 3.63
C GLY A 15 8.05 -0.86 2.94
N LYS A 16 6.88 -0.24 3.19
CA LYS A 16 6.47 1.06 2.60
C LYS A 16 7.57 2.13 2.63
N THR A 17 8.11 2.43 3.82
CA THR A 17 9.17 3.45 3.98
C THR A 17 10.48 3.08 3.28
N ALA A 18 10.82 1.80 3.25
CA ALA A 18 12.04 1.33 2.60
C ALA A 18 11.92 1.45 1.06
N LEU A 19 10.73 1.26 0.52
CA LEU A 19 10.46 1.32 -0.92
C LEU A 19 10.09 2.70 -1.44
N LEU A 20 9.63 3.63 -0.58
CA LEU A 20 9.19 4.98 -0.98
C LEU A 20 10.23 5.68 -1.87
N HIS A 21 11.44 5.89 -1.33
CA HIS A 21 12.48 6.63 -2.03
C HIS A 21 13.06 5.88 -3.25
N PRO A 22 13.38 4.57 -3.17
CA PRO A 22 13.81 3.81 -4.35
C PRO A 22 12.79 3.78 -5.49
N VAL A 23 11.50 3.63 -5.17
CA VAL A 23 10.42 3.65 -6.18
C VAL A 23 10.28 5.06 -6.76
N GLY A 24 10.37 6.11 -5.95
CA GLY A 24 10.37 7.51 -6.41
C GLY A 24 11.46 7.78 -7.45
N LYS A 25 12.66 7.20 -7.27
CA LYS A 25 13.78 7.31 -8.22
C LYS A 25 13.55 6.64 -9.57
N LEU A 26 12.69 5.62 -9.66
CA LEU A 26 12.43 4.93 -10.94
C LEU A 26 11.87 5.85 -12.01
N SER A 27 11.23 6.95 -11.62
CA SER A 27 10.59 7.86 -12.56
C SER A 27 10.66 9.33 -12.15
N ASN A 28 11.56 9.69 -11.22
CA ASN A 28 11.71 11.07 -10.72
C ASN A 28 10.41 11.63 -10.13
N TYR A 29 9.74 10.86 -9.27
CA TYR A 29 8.63 11.36 -8.45
C TYR A 29 9.14 12.05 -7.20
N ALA A 30 8.37 13.03 -6.71
CA ALA A 30 8.55 13.55 -5.36
C ALA A 30 7.94 12.60 -4.33
N ASP A 31 8.61 12.42 -3.20
CA ASP A 31 8.11 11.61 -2.10
C ASP A 31 7.07 12.40 -1.30
N LEU A 32 5.91 11.78 -1.05
CA LEU A 32 4.89 12.28 -0.14
C LEU A 32 4.55 11.20 0.87
N SER A 33 4.77 11.48 2.15
CA SER A 33 4.38 10.59 3.24
C SER A 33 3.13 11.13 3.92
N VAL A 34 2.06 10.35 3.88
CA VAL A 34 0.82 10.61 4.62
C VAL A 34 0.61 9.52 5.65
N ALA A 35 0.12 9.89 6.84
CA ALA A 35 -0.03 8.92 7.93
C ALA A 35 -0.96 7.76 7.56
N ARG A 36 -2.09 8.06 6.90
CA ARG A 36 -3.04 7.07 6.38
C ARG A 36 -3.72 7.63 5.14
N PHE A 37 -3.71 6.86 4.05
CA PHE A 37 -4.52 7.15 2.87
C PHE A 37 -5.79 6.30 2.86
N THR A 38 -6.66 6.44 1.86
CA THR A 38 -8.03 5.89 1.84
C THR A 38 -8.11 4.39 2.21
N PRO A 39 -7.28 3.49 1.63
CA PRO A 39 -7.24 2.07 2.02
C PRO A 39 -6.86 1.86 3.49
N SER A 40 -5.71 2.41 3.92
CA SER A 40 -5.27 2.33 5.32
C SER A 40 -6.31 2.91 6.28
N CYS A 41 -6.92 4.05 5.97
CA CYS A 41 -7.98 4.67 6.78
C CYS A 41 -9.16 3.71 6.97
N TRP A 42 -9.64 3.06 5.91
CA TRP A 42 -10.74 2.09 6.02
C TRP A 42 -10.34 0.90 6.88
N VAL A 43 -9.19 0.28 6.60
CA VAL A 43 -8.71 -0.91 7.32
C VAL A 43 -8.60 -0.64 8.81
N TYR A 44 -7.92 0.44 9.20
CA TYR A 44 -7.75 0.75 10.62
C TYR A 44 -9.05 1.25 11.27
N ASN A 45 -9.97 1.86 10.52
CA ASN A 45 -11.28 2.16 11.08
C ASN A 45 -12.10 0.89 11.36
N GLN A 46 -12.01 -0.13 10.50
CA GLN A 46 -12.62 -1.44 10.76
C GLN A 46 -11.97 -2.13 11.97
N LEU A 47 -10.64 -2.10 12.09
CA LEU A 47 -9.93 -2.70 13.23
C LEU A 47 -10.32 -2.05 14.56
N TYR A 48 -10.43 -0.73 14.60
CA TYR A 48 -10.71 0.03 15.82
C TYR A 48 -12.19 0.33 16.04
N SER A 49 -13.09 -0.24 15.24
CA SER A 49 -14.53 0.06 15.29
C SER A 49 -14.84 1.56 15.24
N ARG A 50 -14.07 2.32 14.44
CA ARG A 50 -14.21 3.78 14.27
C ARG A 50 -15.24 4.10 13.19
N THR A 51 -15.79 5.31 13.26
CA THR A 51 -16.94 5.85 12.51
C THR A 51 -17.02 5.52 11.01
N ASN A 52 -18.27 5.55 10.51
CA ASN A 52 -18.63 5.43 9.09
C ASN A 52 -18.20 6.67 8.29
N VAL A 53 -17.07 6.58 7.61
CA VAL A 53 -16.70 7.47 6.49
C VAL A 53 -17.20 6.82 5.19
N ASP A 54 -17.71 7.62 4.25
CA ASP A 54 -18.04 7.13 2.90
C ASP A 54 -16.78 7.08 2.03
N TYR A 55 -16.14 5.92 2.01
CA TYR A 55 -14.93 5.68 1.24
C TYR A 55 -15.19 5.52 -0.26
N GLU A 56 -16.43 5.28 -0.70
CA GLU A 56 -16.74 5.22 -2.14
C GLU A 56 -16.58 6.59 -2.78
N VAL A 57 -17.09 7.63 -2.12
CA VAL A 57 -16.96 9.01 -2.60
C VAL A 57 -15.48 9.42 -2.66
N MET A 58 -14.70 9.12 -1.62
CA MET A 58 -13.27 9.42 -1.60
C MET A 58 -12.50 8.68 -2.70
N ASN A 59 -12.78 7.38 -2.89
CA ASN A 59 -12.14 6.60 -3.95
C ASN A 59 -12.50 7.13 -5.33
N ARG A 60 -13.77 7.51 -5.57
CA ARG A 60 -14.16 8.10 -6.86
C ARG A 60 -13.40 9.40 -7.13
N ALA A 61 -13.37 10.33 -6.18
CA ALA A 61 -12.70 11.62 -6.35
C ALA A 61 -11.19 11.47 -6.65
N ILE A 62 -10.51 10.54 -5.99
CA ILE A 62 -9.05 10.40 -6.09
C ILE A 62 -8.64 9.48 -7.24
N MET A 63 -9.31 8.33 -7.36
CA MET A 63 -8.85 7.20 -8.17
C MET A 63 -9.47 7.18 -9.57
N VAL A 64 -10.61 7.86 -9.78
CA VAL A 64 -11.27 7.95 -11.09
C VAL A 64 -10.80 9.19 -11.86
N GLU A 65 -10.52 10.30 -11.16
CA GLU A 65 -10.13 11.56 -11.80
C GLU A 65 -8.63 11.64 -12.14
N HIS A 66 -7.82 10.71 -11.62
CA HIS A 66 -6.37 10.68 -11.79
C HIS A 66 -5.87 9.28 -12.15
N ASP A 67 -4.81 9.23 -12.95
CA ASP A 67 -4.06 8.00 -13.26
C ASP A 67 -3.26 7.56 -12.01
N VAL A 68 -3.91 6.78 -11.16
CA VAL A 68 -3.42 6.37 -9.83
C VAL A 68 -3.20 4.87 -9.81
N HIS A 69 -1.96 4.47 -9.56
CA HIS A 69 -1.60 3.07 -9.33
C HIS A 69 -1.46 2.83 -7.83
N VAL A 70 -2.17 1.85 -7.29
CA VAL A 70 -1.98 1.39 -5.91
C VAL A 70 -1.08 0.16 -5.94
N VAL A 71 0.01 0.19 -5.18
CA VAL A 71 0.87 -0.97 -4.95
C VAL A 71 0.57 -1.49 -3.56
N TRP A 72 -0.10 -2.64 -3.49
CA TRP A 72 -0.34 -3.33 -2.23
C TRP A 72 0.85 -4.23 -1.91
N LEU A 73 1.69 -3.75 -0.99
CA LEU A 73 2.85 -4.45 -0.48
C LEU A 73 2.41 -5.54 0.50
N ARG A 74 2.76 -6.78 0.20
CA ARG A 74 2.42 -7.95 1.00
C ARG A 74 3.66 -8.67 1.52
N CYS A 75 3.53 -9.23 2.71
CA CYS A 75 4.46 -10.16 3.35
C CYS A 75 3.67 -10.91 4.43
N SER A 76 4.20 -12.01 4.92
CA SER A 76 3.64 -12.70 6.08
C SER A 76 3.58 -11.79 7.30
N SER A 77 2.60 -12.05 8.17
CA SER A 77 2.46 -11.33 9.44
C SER A 77 3.69 -11.54 10.33
N GLU A 78 4.34 -12.70 10.26
CA GLU A 78 5.58 -12.99 10.98
C GLU A 78 6.71 -12.07 10.51
N THR A 79 6.91 -11.96 9.20
CA THR A 79 7.93 -11.08 8.59
C THR A 79 7.66 -9.62 8.94
N ALA A 80 6.40 -9.19 8.85
CA ALA A 80 5.99 -7.84 9.17
C ALA A 80 6.23 -7.50 10.66
N LEU A 81 5.88 -8.42 11.55
CA LEU A 81 6.10 -8.29 12.99
C LEU A 81 7.58 -8.21 13.34
N GLU A 82 8.42 -9.05 12.72
CA GLU A 82 9.87 -9.00 12.91
C GLU A 82 10.44 -7.63 12.51
N ARG A 83 10.02 -7.10 11.35
CA ARG A 83 10.44 -5.78 10.86
C ARG A 83 9.99 -4.63 11.75
N CYS A 84 8.81 -4.72 12.34
CA CYS A 84 8.33 -3.73 13.31
C CYS A 84 9.12 -3.78 14.61
N ARG A 85 9.43 -4.98 15.12
CA ARG A 85 10.26 -5.15 16.34
C ARG A 85 11.65 -4.55 16.17
N LEU A 86 12.26 -4.68 15.00
CA LEU A 86 13.57 -4.06 14.71
C LEU A 86 13.56 -2.53 14.74
N LYS A 87 12.38 -1.91 14.80
CA LYS A 87 12.18 -0.45 14.79
C LYS A 87 11.58 0.09 16.08
N ASP A 88 11.45 -0.74 17.11
CA ASP A 88 10.76 -0.41 18.36
C ASP A 88 9.34 0.15 18.12
N ASP A 89 8.65 -0.38 17.12
CA ASP A 89 7.25 -0.02 16.87
C ASP A 89 6.34 -0.89 17.74
N ASP A 90 5.87 -0.33 18.86
CA ASP A 90 4.98 -1.00 19.80
C ASP A 90 3.52 -1.05 19.32
N ASN A 91 3.17 -0.37 18.23
CA ASN A 91 1.80 -0.31 17.69
C ASN A 91 1.51 -1.44 16.69
N VAL A 92 1.97 -2.66 16.99
CA VAL A 92 1.75 -3.82 16.13
C VAL A 92 0.53 -4.58 16.60
N GLU A 93 -0.62 -4.27 16.01
CA GLU A 93 -1.87 -4.94 16.35
C GLU A 93 -2.44 -5.68 15.14
N ASP A 94 -2.77 -6.96 15.37
CA ASP A 94 -3.39 -7.93 14.48
C ASP A 94 -3.10 -7.72 12.97
N LEU A 95 -1.82 -7.86 12.62
CA LEU A 95 -1.34 -7.70 11.24
C LEU A 95 -2.04 -8.65 10.25
N SER A 96 -2.37 -9.86 10.70
CA SER A 96 -3.12 -10.84 9.91
C SER A 96 -4.52 -10.33 9.59
N ARG A 97 -5.21 -9.77 10.58
CA ARG A 97 -6.53 -9.16 10.36
C ARG A 97 -6.44 -7.91 9.50
N ALA A 98 -5.41 -7.09 9.68
CA ALA A 98 -5.18 -5.90 8.87
C ALA A 98 -5.00 -6.27 7.39
N ASP A 99 -4.15 -7.26 7.08
CA ASP A 99 -3.92 -7.73 5.70
C ASP A 99 -5.20 -8.32 5.08
N TYR A 100 -5.95 -9.11 5.87
CA TYR A 100 -7.27 -9.60 5.44
C TYR A 100 -8.22 -8.45 5.08
N LEU A 101 -8.26 -7.39 5.90
CA LEU A 101 -9.09 -6.22 5.65
C LEU A 101 -8.63 -5.42 4.43
N PHE A 102 -7.32 -5.31 4.17
CA PHE A 102 -6.84 -4.74 2.90
C PHE A 102 -7.37 -5.54 1.70
N GLY A 103 -7.36 -6.87 1.77
CA GLY A 103 -7.96 -7.72 0.75
C GLY A 103 -9.45 -7.46 0.54
N GLN A 104 -10.21 -7.28 1.63
CA GLN A 104 -11.63 -6.92 1.56
C GLN A 104 -11.85 -5.54 0.93
N TYR A 105 -11.03 -4.54 1.31
CA TYR A 105 -11.09 -3.20 0.76
C TYR A 105 -10.89 -3.20 -0.75
N PHE A 106 -9.81 -3.83 -1.23
CA PHE A 106 -9.46 -3.86 -2.64
C PHE A 106 -10.43 -4.70 -3.48
N THR A 107 -11.07 -5.71 -2.88
CA THR A 107 -12.15 -6.46 -3.53
C THR A 107 -13.43 -5.63 -3.64
N ARG A 108 -13.75 -4.84 -2.59
CA ARG A 108 -14.98 -4.05 -2.52
C ARG A 108 -14.96 -2.81 -3.42
N TYR A 109 -13.86 -2.06 -3.42
CA TYR A 109 -13.76 -0.79 -4.13
C TYR A 109 -13.09 -0.97 -5.49
N THR A 110 -13.83 -1.59 -6.41
CA THR A 110 -13.39 -1.90 -7.78
C THR A 110 -13.15 -0.67 -8.66
N ALA A 111 -13.53 0.53 -8.19
CA ALA A 111 -13.20 1.80 -8.84
C ALA A 111 -11.68 2.05 -8.91
N ILE A 112 -10.90 1.38 -8.06
CA ILE A 112 -9.44 1.38 -8.16
C ILE A 112 -9.05 0.37 -9.24
N GLN A 113 -8.81 0.87 -10.46
CA GLN A 113 -8.60 0.00 -11.62
C GLN A 113 -7.20 -0.65 -11.67
N GLN A 114 -6.22 -0.10 -10.94
CA GLN A 114 -4.81 -0.49 -11.05
C GLN A 114 -4.23 -0.81 -9.66
N ILE A 115 -4.53 -2.02 -9.18
CA ILE A 115 -3.98 -2.55 -7.94
C ILE A 115 -2.91 -3.58 -8.27
N HIS A 116 -1.68 -3.30 -7.86
CA HIS A 116 -0.51 -4.13 -8.08
C HIS A 116 -0.10 -4.77 -6.76
N ILE A 117 -0.29 -6.08 -6.63
CA ILE A 117 0.17 -6.82 -5.44
C ILE A 117 1.64 -7.09 -5.60
N VAL A 118 2.48 -6.73 -4.62
CA VAL A 118 3.93 -6.98 -4.66
C VAL A 118 4.35 -7.71 -3.40
N ASN A 119 5.07 -8.82 -3.57
CA ASN A 119 5.64 -9.53 -2.42
C ASN A 119 6.91 -8.81 -1.96
N THR A 120 7.01 -8.55 -0.66
CA THR A 120 8.12 -7.86 -0.03
C THR A 120 8.93 -8.75 0.89
N GLU A 121 8.69 -10.07 0.90
CA GLU A 121 9.56 -11.04 1.59
C GLU A 121 10.90 -11.25 0.88
N GLN A 122 10.93 -11.01 -0.42
CA GLN A 122 12.14 -11.03 -1.25
C GLN A 122 13.07 -9.84 -0.94
N HIS A 123 14.26 -9.84 -1.56
CA HIS A 123 15.19 -8.73 -1.42
C HIS A 123 14.57 -7.44 -1.97
N ILE A 124 14.95 -6.30 -1.40
CA ILE A 124 14.35 -5.00 -1.75
C ILE A 124 14.47 -4.68 -3.25
N ASN A 125 15.59 -5.05 -3.88
CA ASN A 125 15.81 -4.85 -5.32
C ASN A 125 14.82 -5.65 -6.18
N ASP A 126 14.42 -6.84 -5.74
CA ASP A 126 13.44 -7.67 -6.44
C ASP A 126 12.05 -7.03 -6.35
N SER A 127 11.72 -6.49 -5.17
CA SER A 127 10.47 -5.74 -4.97
C SER A 127 10.43 -4.48 -5.84
N ILE A 128 11.55 -3.76 -5.96
CA ILE A 128 11.65 -2.57 -6.83
C ILE A 128 11.48 -2.96 -8.30
N ALA A 129 12.11 -4.05 -8.74
CA ALA A 129 11.97 -4.56 -10.10
C ALA A 129 10.52 -4.98 -10.39
N GLU A 130 9.88 -5.70 -9.46
CA GLU A 130 8.49 -6.12 -9.60
C GLU A 130 7.53 -4.92 -9.67
N ILE A 131 7.71 -3.90 -8.82
CA ILE A 131 6.94 -2.65 -8.90
C ILE A 131 7.15 -2.00 -10.27
N ARG A 132 8.40 -1.92 -10.73
CA ARG A 132 8.70 -1.30 -12.02
C ARG A 132 7.94 -2.01 -13.14
N ASP A 133 8.03 -3.32 -13.18
CA ASP A 133 7.47 -4.13 -14.27
C ASP A 133 5.93 -4.10 -14.23
N LYS A 134 5.31 -4.12 -13.05
CA LYS A 134 3.85 -4.04 -12.88
C LYS A 134 3.27 -2.65 -13.15
N VAL A 135 3.96 -1.60 -12.73
CA VAL A 135 3.46 -0.22 -12.83
C VAL A 135 3.77 0.39 -14.19
N TYR A 136 4.96 0.14 -14.75
CA TYR A 136 5.41 0.76 -15.99
C TYR A 136 5.42 -0.18 -17.21
N GLY A 137 5.25 -1.49 -17.00
CA GLY A 137 5.36 -2.52 -18.03
C GLY A 137 6.77 -3.10 -18.16
N SER A 138 6.87 -4.32 -18.69
CA SER A 138 8.15 -4.94 -19.06
C SER A 138 8.72 -4.25 -20.31
N TYR A 139 10.01 -3.90 -20.28
CA TYR A 139 10.75 -3.43 -21.45
C TYR A 139 11.11 -4.59 -22.38
#